data_AF-A0A1Q5U7B7-F1
#
_entry.id   AF-A0A1Q5U7B7-F1
#
_cell.length_a   1.000
_cell.length_b   1.000
_cell.length_c   1.000
_cell.angle_alpha   90.00
_cell.angle_beta   90.00
_cell.angle_gamma   90.00
#
_symmetry.space_group_name_H-M   'P 1'
#
loop_
_entity.id
_entity.type
_entity.pdbx_description
1 polymer ?
#
loop_
_entity_poly.entity_id
_entity_poly.type
_entity_poly.pdbx_seq_one_letter_code
_entity_poly.pdbx_strand_id
1 'polypeptide(L)'
;MNALAKWLYGPAPVEYKVLLIGDYECGKTTFLDRLKFEQIREHPNHTVNVNVETVVYPKGYNWHIWEIGGIVSLPSDHLQDP
;
A
#
# COMPACT_ATOMS: atom_id res chain seq x y z
N MET A 1 11.11 2.75 23.70
CA MET A 1 12.39 3.07 23.01
C MET A 1 13.44 3.45 24.05
N ASN A 2 14.68 2.93 23.96
CA ASN A 2 15.76 3.33 24.87
C ASN A 2 16.32 4.73 24.50
N ALA A 3 17.10 5.32 25.41
CA ALA A 3 17.68 6.66 25.22
C ALA A 3 18.56 6.79 23.96
N LEU A 4 19.29 5.73 23.61
CA LEU A 4 20.14 5.68 22.41
C LEU A 4 19.32 5.75 21.11
N ALA A 5 18.21 5.02 21.02
CA ALA A 5 17.32 5.07 19.87
C ALA A 5 16.67 6.45 19.72
N LYS A 6 16.30 7.09 20.83
CA LYS A 6 15.75 8.46 20.82
C LYS A 6 16.80 9.51 20.39
N TRP A 7 18.07 9.32 20.76
CA TRP A 7 19.17 10.18 20.33
C TRP A 7 19.51 9.99 18.83
N LEU A 8 19.52 8.73 18.35
CA LEU A 8 19.83 8.40 16.95
C LEU A 8 18.73 8.81 15.96
N TYR A 9 17.47 8.59 16.30
CA TYR A 9 16.33 8.75 15.36
C TYR A 9 15.41 9.91 15.72
N GLY A 10 15.67 10.62 16.82
CA GLY A 10 14.85 11.73 17.28
C GLY A 10 13.71 11.32 18.21
N PRO A 11 12.97 12.32 18.74
CA PRO A 11 11.97 12.12 19.78
C PRO A 11 10.63 11.57 19.27
N ALA A 12 10.34 11.68 17.97
CA ALA A 12 9.10 11.25 17.36
C ALA A 12 9.40 10.42 16.11
N PRO A 13 8.52 9.46 15.75
CA PRO A 13 8.63 8.76 14.49
C PRO A 13 8.60 9.74 13.32
N VAL A 14 9.42 9.49 12.31
CA VAL A 14 9.32 10.22 11.04
C VAL A 14 8.20 9.57 10.22
N GLU A 15 7.25 10.41 9.81
CA GLU A 15 6.04 10.01 9.10
C GLU A 15 6.23 10.15 7.58
N TYR A 16 6.04 9.06 6.83
CA TYR A 16 6.04 9.03 5.38
C TYR A 16 4.65 8.76 4.84
N LYS A 17 4.28 9.46 3.76
CA LYS A 17 3.05 9.19 2.99
C LYS A 17 3.45 8.66 1.62
N VAL A 18 2.94 7.49 1.26
CA VAL A 18 3.25 6.80 0.01
C VAL A 18 1.96 6.54 -0.74
N LEU A 19 1.92 6.90 -2.02
CA LEU A 19 0.81 6.59 -2.91
C LEU A 19 1.24 5.47 -3.87
N LEU A 20 0.54 4.34 -3.82
CA LEU A 20 0.79 3.16 -4.67
C LEU A 20 -0.23 3.13 -5.81
N ILE A 21 0.26 3.42 -7.03
CA ILE A 21 -0.52 3.54 -8.27
C ILE A 21 -0.01 2.59 -9.34
N GLY A 22 -0.89 2.24 -10.27
CA GLY A 22 -0.60 1.33 -11.39
C GLY A 22 -1.88 0.68 -11.91
N ASP A 23 -1.79 0.01 -13.05
CA ASP A 23 -2.93 -0.59 -13.73
C ASP A 23 -3.64 -1.66 -12.89
N TYR A 24 -4.88 -1.98 -13.26
CA TYR A 24 -5.61 -3.08 -12.65
C TYR A 24 -4.79 -4.38 -12.77
N GLU A 25 -4.75 -5.17 -11.68
CA GLU A 25 -3.99 -6.43 -11.61
C GLU A 25 -2.46 -6.34 -11.78
N CYS A 26 -1.84 -5.16 -11.78
CA CYS A 26 -0.37 -5.04 -11.93
C CYS A 26 0.46 -5.46 -10.69
N GLY A 27 -0.17 -6.05 -9.67
CA GLY A 27 0.52 -6.60 -8.49
C GLY A 27 0.73 -5.65 -7.30
N LYS A 28 0.06 -4.49 -7.27
CA LYS A 28 0.14 -3.51 -6.15
C LYS A 28 -0.15 -4.14 -4.78
N THR A 29 -1.26 -4.87 -4.69
CA THR A 29 -1.69 -5.51 -3.44
C THR A 29 -0.67 -6.54 -2.97
N THR A 30 -0.16 -7.36 -3.89
CA THR A 30 0.91 -8.34 -3.60
C THR A 30 2.21 -7.68 -3.17
N PHE A 31 2.59 -6.55 -3.79
CA PHE A 31 3.77 -5.78 -3.40
C PHE A 31 3.63 -5.23 -1.97
N LEU A 32 2.49 -4.62 -1.65
CA LEU A 32 2.17 -4.10 -0.32
C LEU A 32 2.16 -5.22 0.74
N ASP A 33 1.56 -6.37 0.44
CA ASP A 33 1.56 -7.53 1.34
C ASP A 33 2.98 -8.04 1.62
N ARG A 34 3.86 -8.08 0.59
CA ARG A 34 5.28 -8.47 0.76
C ARG A 34 6.08 -7.48 1.59
N LEU A 35 5.79 -6.18 1.46
CA LEU A 35 6.46 -5.10 2.20
C LEU A 35 6.24 -5.19 3.72
N LYS A 36 5.14 -5.82 4.15
CA LYS A 36 4.78 -5.97 5.57
C LYS A 36 5.57 -7.03 6.33
N PHE A 37 6.52 -7.71 5.68
CA PHE A 37 7.30 -8.82 6.24
C PHE A 37 6.43 -10.00 6.72
N GLU A 38 6.35 -11.00 5.84
CA GLU A 38 6.15 -12.44 6.11
C GLU A 38 4.76 -13.09 5.94
N GLN A 39 3.73 -12.41 5.42
CA GLN A 39 2.52 -13.12 4.96
C GLN A 39 2.08 -12.70 3.57
N ILE A 40 2.36 -13.57 2.59
CA ILE A 40 1.75 -13.52 1.26
C ILE A 40 0.39 -14.20 1.36
N ARG A 41 -0.69 -13.49 1.06
CA ARG A 41 -2.02 -14.11 0.91
C ARG A 41 -2.00 -14.97 -0.36
N GLU A 42 -2.45 -16.23 -0.27
CA GLU A 42 -2.57 -17.12 -1.44
C GLU A 42 -3.53 -16.55 -2.51
N HIS A 43 -4.50 -15.73 -2.06
CA HIS A 43 -5.46 -15.03 -2.91
C HIS A 43 -5.51 -13.54 -2.50
N PRO A 44 -4.69 -12.65 -3.12
CA PRO A 44 -4.80 -11.23 -2.88
C PRO A 44 -6.11 -10.70 -3.50
N ASN A 45 -6.98 -10.14 -2.67
CA ASN A 45 -8.22 -9.52 -3.13
C ASN A 45 -7.92 -8.25 -3.92
N HIS A 46 -8.65 -7.99 -5.00
CA HIS A 46 -8.55 -6.73 -5.73
C HIS A 46 -9.01 -5.56 -4.86
N THR A 47 -8.22 -4.48 -4.85
CA THR A 47 -8.60 -3.23 -4.19
C THR A 47 -9.59 -2.46 -5.08
N VAL A 48 -10.89 -2.49 -4.72
CA VAL A 48 -11.99 -1.91 -5.52
C VAL A 48 -12.06 -0.37 -5.42
N ASN A 49 -11.46 0.24 -4.39
CA ASN A 49 -11.49 1.70 -4.18
C ASN A 49 -10.14 2.24 -3.71
N VAL A 50 -9.92 2.27 -2.40
CA VAL A 50 -8.69 2.75 -1.77
C VAL A 50 -8.42 1.89 -0.54
N ASN A 51 -7.21 1.36 -0.43
CA ASN A 51 -6.74 0.69 0.77
C ASN A 51 -5.69 1.58 1.44
N VAL A 52 -5.92 1.96 2.70
CA VAL A 52 -4.97 2.77 3.49
C VAL A 52 -4.40 1.90 4.58
N GLU A 53 -3.08 1.80 4.59
CA GLU A 53 -2.39 0.97 5.55
C GLU A 53 -1.21 1.70 6.17
N THR A 54 -0.93 1.41 7.44
CA THR A 54 0.22 1.96 8.14
C THR A 54 1.18 0.86 8.49
N VAL A 55 2.40 0.94 7.96
CA VAL A 55 3.51 0.05 8.28
C VAL A 55 4.41 0.75 9.29
N VAL A 56 4.46 0.20 10.50
CA VAL A 56 5.40 0.64 11.54
C VAL A 56 6.74 -0.01 11.25
N TYR A 57 7.68 0.76 10.73
CA TYR A 57 9.01 0.27 10.40
C TYR A 57 9.95 0.43 11.61
N PRO A 58 10.87 -0.52 11.85
CA PRO A 58 11.85 -0.40 12.93
C PRO A 58 12.63 0.92 12.84
N LYS A 59 13.13 1.41 13.98
CA LYS A 59 13.95 2.63 14.08
C LYS A 59 13.18 3.96 13.93
N GLY A 60 11.89 3.96 14.25
CA GLY A 60 11.12 5.20 14.38
C GLY A 60 10.65 5.78 13.05
N TYR A 61 10.26 4.92 12.11
CA TYR A 61 9.66 5.36 10.84
C TYR A 61 8.27 4.77 10.71
N ASN A 62 7.32 5.61 10.31
CA ASN A 62 5.94 5.22 10.07
C ASN A 62 5.61 5.50 8.60
N TRP A 63 5.08 4.50 7.91
CA TRP A 63 4.79 4.58 6.49
C TRP A 63 3.28 4.42 6.29
N HIS A 64 2.61 5.47 5.87
CA HIS A 64 1.20 5.44 5.48
C HIS A 64 1.10 5.21 3.98
N ILE A 65 0.79 3.98 3.59
CA ILE A 65 0.70 3.55 2.19
C ILE A 65 -0.76 3.55 1.76
N TRP A 66 -1.06 4.30 0.71
CA TRP A 66 -2.38 4.43 0.12
C TRP A 66 -2.34 3.71 -1.22
N GLU A 67 -2.92 2.53 -1.29
CA GLU A 67 -3.10 1.79 -2.53
C GLU A 67 -4.40 2.23 -3.22
N ILE A 68 -4.28 2.65 -4.47
CA ILE A 68 -5.41 3.05 -5.30
C ILE A 68 -5.80 1.88 -6.19
N GLY A 69 -7.10 1.56 -6.24
CA GLY A 69 -7.63 0.57 -7.17
C GLY A 69 -7.33 0.96 -8.62
N GLY A 70 -6.95 -0.03 -9.44
CA GLY A 70 -6.77 0.21 -10.88
C GLY A 70 -8.13 0.42 -11.55
N ILE A 71 -8.16 1.23 -12.61
CA ILE A 71 -9.34 1.34 -13.46
C ILE A 71 -9.47 0.02 -14.24
N VAL A 72 -10.58 -0.69 -14.06
CA VAL A 72 -10.98 -1.76 -14.97
C VAL A 72 -11.50 -1.09 -16.23
N SER A 73 -10.77 -1.21 -17.34
CA SER A 73 -11.35 -0.93 -18.64
C SER A 73 -12.44 -1.96 -18.90
N LEU A 74 -13.70 -1.61 -18.68
CA LEU A 74 -14.80 -2.44 -19.13
C LEU A 74 -14.68 -2.57 -20.66
N PRO A 75 -14.79 -3.80 -21.22
CA PRO A 75 -14.76 -3.99 -22.66
C PRO A 75 -15.85 -3.12 -23.30
N SER A 76 -15.54 -2.55 -24.46
CA SER A 76 -16.37 -1.61 -25.21
C SER A 76 -17.67 -2.21 -25.74
N ASP A 77 -17.92 -3.50 -25.47
CA ASP A 77 -18.90 -4.34 -26.14
C ASP A 77 -20.35 -4.14 -25.62
N HIS A 78 -20.60 -3.10 -24.82
CA HIS A 78 -21.94 -2.71 -24.38
C HIS A 78 -22.34 -1.27 -24.78
N LEU A 79 -21.60 -0.66 -25.73
CA LEU A 79 -21.96 0.63 -26.34
C LEU A 79 -22.22 0.48 -27.86
N GLN A 80 -23.16 -0.41 -28.19
CA GLN A 80 -23.94 -0.50 -29.45
C GLN A 80 -25.14 -1.40 -29.07
N ASP A 81 -26.37 -0.93 -28.97
CA ASP A 81 -27.17 -0.25 -29.99
C ASP A 81 -28.22 0.74 -29.39
N PRO A 82 -28.71 1.71 -30.18
CA PRO A 82 -29.84 2.58 -29.84
C PRO A 82 -31.20 1.86 -29.80
#